data_AF-A0A7G5DXE9-F1
#
_entry.id   AF-A0A7G5DXE9-F1
#
_cell.length_a   1.000
_cell.length_b   1.000
_cell.length_c   1.000
_cell.angle_alpha   90.00
_cell.angle_beta   90.00
_cell.angle_gamma   90.00
#
_symmetry.space_group_name_H-M   'P 1'
#
loop_
_entity.id
_entity.type
_entity.pdbx_description
1 polymer ?
#
loop_
_entity_poly.entity_id
_entity_poly.type
_entity_poly.pdbx_seq_one_letter_code
_entity_poly.pdbx_strand_id
1 'polypeptide(L)'
;MNKTLFRNLFIVLSFVVILLPIYPSIRSYFSKTCIIEKYGVNYNGQRKKLGLHPLPASWGRRNLDSCIIWYNPSGNTGHRWKNIYFKGCSIKKELDLFAFGYDAEKRQYTKVLEVTTDYDLQEKVLDIRYKVLTASYNKQIEKAEADSLISTLALNDSK
;
A
#
# COMPACT_ATOMS: atom_id res chain seq x y z
N MET A 1 25.66 -45.21 20.85
CA MET A 1 25.24 -43.80 20.84
C MET A 1 24.55 -43.48 22.16
N ASN A 2 24.94 -42.43 22.88
CA ASN A 2 24.43 -42.15 24.23
C ASN A 2 22.91 -41.85 24.19
N LYS A 3 22.09 -42.58 24.96
CA LYS A 3 20.61 -42.45 24.96
C LYS A 3 20.14 -41.01 25.20
N THR A 4 20.85 -40.29 26.05
CA THR A 4 20.61 -38.87 26.37
C THR A 4 20.82 -37.97 25.15
N LEU A 5 21.82 -38.27 24.34
CA LEU A 5 22.20 -37.51 23.16
C LEU A 5 21.17 -37.69 22.04
N PHE A 6 20.67 -38.91 21.84
CA PHE A 6 19.58 -39.18 20.91
C PHE A 6 18.27 -38.50 21.31
N ARG A 7 17.91 -38.53 22.60
CA ARG A 7 16.70 -37.87 23.11
C ARG A 7 16.75 -36.36 22.93
N ASN A 8 17.89 -35.73 23.21
CA ASN A 8 18.06 -34.29 23.04
C ASN A 8 18.02 -33.89 21.56
N LEU A 9 18.64 -34.68 20.68
CA LEU A 9 18.60 -34.45 19.23
C LEU A 9 17.17 -34.55 18.69
N PHE A 10 16.40 -35.54 19.14
CA PHE A 10 15.01 -35.72 18.73
C PHE A 10 14.14 -34.53 19.17
N ILE A 11 14.28 -34.05 20.41
CA ILE A 11 13.55 -32.87 20.92
C ILE A 11 13.85 -31.64 20.06
N VAL A 12 15.11 -31.37 19.75
CA VAL A 12 15.52 -30.21 18.93
C VAL A 12 14.96 -30.33 17.52
N LEU A 13 15.06 -31.50 16.89
CA LEU A 13 14.51 -31.74 15.55
C LEU A 13 12.99 -31.58 15.52
N SER A 14 12.28 -32.11 16.51
CA SER A 14 10.83 -31.91 16.64
C SER A 14 10.47 -30.42 16.75
N PHE A 15 11.24 -29.65 17.53
CA PHE A 15 11.03 -28.20 17.67
C PHE A 15 11.24 -27.46 16.35
N VAL A 16 12.28 -27.82 15.58
CA VAL A 16 12.56 -27.23 14.26
C VAL A 16 11.44 -27.55 13.27
N VAL A 17 10.95 -28.80 13.25
CA VAL A 17 9.85 -29.24 12.37
C VAL A 17 8.54 -28.52 12.68
N ILE A 18 8.28 -28.18 13.96
CA ILE A 18 7.08 -27.42 14.35
C ILE A 18 7.25 -25.92 14.04
N LEU A 19 8.43 -25.34 14.28
CA LEU A 19 8.66 -23.90 14.08
C LEU A 19 8.78 -23.49 12.61
N LEU A 20 9.38 -24.33 11.76
CA LEU A 20 9.55 -24.05 10.33
C LEU A 20 8.26 -23.64 9.61
N PRO A 21 7.13 -24.35 9.74
CA PRO A 21 5.89 -23.96 9.08
C PRO A 21 5.21 -22.75 9.73
N ILE A 22 5.46 -22.47 11.00
CA ILE A 22 4.82 -21.37 11.75
C ILE A 22 5.57 -20.04 11.54
N TYR A 23 6.88 -20.10 11.35
CA TYR A 23 7.75 -18.93 11.22
C TYR A 23 7.32 -17.94 10.11
N PRO A 24 6.96 -18.38 8.88
CA PRO A 24 6.49 -17.48 7.83
C PRO A 24 5.25 -16.68 8.25
N SER A 25 4.30 -17.32 8.92
CA SER A 25 3.05 -16.70 9.38
C SER A 25 3.31 -15.64 10.45
N ILE A 26 4.13 -15.97 11.44
CA ILE A 26 4.54 -15.03 12.50
C ILE A 26 5.28 -13.83 11.90
N ARG A 27 6.25 -14.09 11.01
CA ARG A 27 7.02 -13.04 10.34
C ARG A 27 6.13 -12.12 9.50
N SER A 28 5.18 -12.70 8.77
CA SER A 28 4.21 -11.95 7.96
C SER A 28 3.35 -11.04 8.84
N TYR A 29 2.83 -11.56 9.97
CA TYR A 29 2.04 -10.79 10.92
C TYR A 29 2.82 -9.60 11.49
N PHE A 30 4.02 -9.83 12.03
CA PHE A 30 4.85 -8.74 12.57
C PHE A 30 5.25 -7.72 11.51
N SER A 31 5.53 -8.17 10.28
CA SER A 31 5.85 -7.26 9.17
C SER A 31 4.66 -6.34 8.87
N LYS A 32 3.43 -6.87 8.81
CA LYS A 32 2.22 -6.07 8.59
C LYS A 32 2.02 -5.03 9.68
N THR A 33 2.12 -5.43 10.95
CA THR A 33 1.98 -4.50 12.08
C THR A 33 3.03 -3.39 12.02
N CYS A 34 4.30 -3.75 11.80
CA CYS A 34 5.39 -2.79 11.68
C CYS A 34 5.17 -1.80 10.52
N ILE A 35 4.68 -2.26 9.36
CA ILE A 35 4.33 -1.39 8.23
C ILE A 35 3.18 -0.44 8.58
N ILE A 36 2.15 -0.90 9.28
CA ILE A 36 1.02 -0.04 9.70
C ILE A 36 1.51 1.05 10.65
N GLU A 37 2.33 0.71 11.64
CA GLU A 37 2.81 1.66 12.64
C GLU A 37 3.79 2.68 12.03
N LYS A 38 4.71 2.20 11.17
CA LYS A 38 5.76 3.02 10.56
C LYS A 38 5.27 3.82 9.36
N TYR A 39 4.43 3.23 8.50
CA TYR A 39 4.00 3.79 7.22
C TYR A 39 2.49 4.01 7.09
N GLY A 40 1.70 3.80 8.14
CA GLY A 40 0.28 4.16 8.15
C GLY A 40 0.06 5.68 8.22
N VAL A 41 -1.01 6.08 8.90
CA VAL A 41 -1.40 7.50 9.06
C VAL A 41 -0.28 8.34 9.71
N ASN A 42 0.50 7.76 10.62
CA ASN A 42 1.61 8.45 11.30
C ASN A 42 2.71 8.95 10.34
N TYR A 43 2.86 8.30 9.17
CA TYR A 43 3.83 8.69 8.16
C TYR A 43 3.38 9.86 7.27
N ASN A 44 2.16 10.36 7.46
CA ASN A 44 1.62 11.45 6.64
C ASN A 44 2.45 12.74 6.69
N GLY A 45 3.10 13.03 7.82
CA GLY A 45 4.02 14.17 7.90
C GLY A 45 5.19 14.03 6.92
N GLN A 46 5.73 12.82 6.78
CA GLN A 46 6.78 12.52 5.82
C GLN A 46 6.25 12.48 4.39
N ARG A 47 5.06 11.92 4.15
CA ARG A 47 4.39 11.97 2.84
C ARG A 47 4.28 13.40 2.31
N LYS A 48 3.81 14.32 3.14
CA LYS A 48 3.70 15.75 2.78
C LYS A 48 5.05 16.35 2.41
N LYS A 49 6.12 16.06 3.16
CA LYS A 49 7.48 16.52 2.84
C LYS A 49 8.00 15.97 1.50
N LEU A 50 7.58 14.77 1.14
CA LEU A 50 7.90 14.11 -0.13
C LEU A 50 6.95 14.52 -1.28
N GLY A 51 5.97 15.40 -1.04
CA GLY A 51 4.96 15.78 -2.03
C GLY A 51 3.93 14.69 -2.33
N LEU A 52 3.80 13.69 -1.45
CA LEU A 52 2.87 12.56 -1.57
C LEU A 52 1.56 12.85 -0.84
N HIS A 53 0.47 12.23 -1.31
CA HIS A 53 -0.84 12.40 -0.73
C HIS A 53 -0.96 11.68 0.62
N PRO A 54 -1.49 12.35 1.67
CA PRO A 54 -1.66 11.75 2.98
C PRO A 54 -2.78 10.70 2.96
N LEU A 55 -2.67 9.73 3.87
CA LEU A 55 -3.72 8.76 4.19
C LEU A 55 -4.73 9.36 5.17
N PRO A 56 -6.01 9.52 4.81
CA PRO A 56 -7.02 9.97 5.75
C PRO A 56 -7.25 8.94 6.87
N ALA A 57 -7.40 9.40 8.10
CA ALA A 57 -7.62 8.52 9.26
C ALA A 57 -8.98 7.79 9.23
N SER A 58 -9.95 8.34 8.48
CA SER A 58 -11.29 7.77 8.31
C SER A 58 -11.35 6.59 7.34
N TRP A 59 -10.25 6.27 6.66
CA TRP A 59 -10.24 5.22 5.64
C TRP A 59 -10.24 3.82 6.25
N GLY A 60 -10.96 2.92 5.57
CA GLY A 60 -10.87 1.50 5.83
C GLY A 60 -9.53 0.95 5.39
N ARG A 61 -9.15 -0.21 5.92
CA ARG A 61 -7.91 -0.91 5.55
C ARG A 61 -8.13 -2.40 5.37
N ARG A 62 -7.41 -2.98 4.42
CA ARG A 62 -7.32 -4.43 4.18
C ARG A 62 -5.85 -4.83 4.14
N ASN A 63 -5.49 -5.81 4.97
CA ASN A 63 -4.12 -6.30 5.08
C ASN A 63 -3.92 -7.54 4.19
N LEU A 64 -3.01 -7.47 3.23
CA LEU A 64 -2.54 -8.59 2.42
C LEU A 64 -1.09 -8.93 2.81
N ASP A 65 -0.53 -10.02 2.29
CA ASP A 65 0.79 -10.52 2.72
C ASP A 65 1.96 -9.58 2.44
N SER A 66 1.91 -8.85 1.33
CA SER A 66 2.94 -7.91 0.91
C SER A 66 2.39 -6.53 0.56
N CYS A 67 1.14 -6.26 0.94
CA CYS A 67 0.44 -5.03 0.61
C CYS A 67 -0.59 -4.66 1.68
N ILE A 68 -0.71 -3.38 2.00
CA ILE A 68 -1.82 -2.84 2.76
C ILE A 68 -2.61 -1.93 1.85
N ILE A 69 -3.89 -2.22 1.69
CA ILE A 69 -4.81 -1.42 0.89
C ILE A 69 -5.60 -0.56 1.86
N TRP A 70 -5.42 0.75 1.77
CA TRP A 70 -6.30 1.73 2.38
C TRP A 70 -7.33 2.16 1.35
N TYR A 71 -8.60 2.21 1.74
CA TYR A 71 -9.69 2.53 0.82
C TYR A 71 -10.67 3.50 1.44
N ASN A 72 -11.16 4.42 0.60
CA ASN A 72 -12.15 5.40 1.00
C ASN A 72 -13.54 4.73 1.07
N PRO A 73 -14.21 4.73 2.24
CA PRO A 73 -15.50 4.09 2.40
C PRO A 73 -16.67 4.87 1.79
N SER A 74 -16.49 6.15 1.43
CA SER A 74 -17.58 7.04 1.03
C SER A 74 -17.38 7.64 -0.36
N GLY A 75 -18.46 7.81 -1.12
CA GLY A 75 -18.46 8.40 -2.47
C GLY A 75 -17.87 7.51 -3.56
N ASN A 76 -17.87 8.01 -4.80
CA ASN A 76 -17.38 7.29 -5.99
C ASN A 76 -16.30 8.07 -6.78
N THR A 77 -15.88 9.23 -6.29
CA THR A 77 -14.85 10.08 -6.90
C THR A 77 -13.87 10.55 -5.82
N GLY A 78 -12.81 11.25 -6.21
CA GLY A 78 -11.79 11.75 -5.28
C GLY A 78 -10.63 10.77 -5.10
N HIS A 79 -9.88 10.92 -4.00
CA HIS A 79 -8.87 9.94 -3.61
C HIS A 79 -9.60 8.69 -3.09
N ARG A 80 -9.44 7.55 -3.78
CA ARG A 80 -10.26 6.35 -3.56
C ARG A 80 -9.52 5.24 -2.82
N TRP A 81 -8.22 5.11 -3.03
CA TRP A 81 -7.41 3.99 -2.55
C TRP A 81 -5.94 4.40 -2.52
N LYS A 82 -5.22 3.86 -1.53
CA LYS A 82 -3.76 3.85 -1.49
C LYS A 82 -3.29 2.45 -1.12
N ASN A 83 -2.41 1.89 -1.94
CA ASN A 83 -1.76 0.62 -1.67
C ASN A 83 -0.33 0.89 -1.22
N ILE A 84 0.07 0.30 -0.10
CA ILE A 84 1.45 0.31 0.38
C ILE A 84 2.01 -1.09 0.23
N TYR A 85 2.93 -1.26 -0.70
CA TYR A 85 3.65 -2.53 -0.93
C TYR A 85 4.94 -2.56 -0.12
N PHE A 86 5.23 -3.72 0.46
CA PHE A 86 6.35 -3.87 1.37
C PHE A 86 7.01 -5.25 1.25
N LYS A 87 8.25 -5.32 1.74
CA LYS A 87 8.99 -6.57 1.95
C LYS A 87 9.60 -6.53 3.35
N GLY A 88 9.13 -7.41 4.24
CA GLY A 88 9.41 -7.27 5.67
C GLY A 88 8.81 -5.97 6.20
N CYS A 89 9.57 -5.18 6.97
CA CYS A 89 9.14 -3.85 7.44
C CYS A 89 9.69 -2.69 6.58
N SER A 90 10.08 -2.96 5.33
CA SER A 90 10.54 -1.92 4.42
C SER A 90 9.51 -1.67 3.33
N ILE A 91 9.15 -0.40 3.17
CA ILE A 91 8.32 0.07 2.07
C ILE A 91 9.07 -0.12 0.74
N LYS A 92 8.32 -0.48 -0.30
CA LYS A 92 8.85 -0.67 -1.65
C LYS A 92 8.14 0.19 -2.68
N LYS A 93 6.83 0.35 -2.51
CA LYS A 93 6.01 1.13 -3.42
C LYS A 93 4.77 1.66 -2.72
N GLU A 94 4.39 2.87 -3.04
CA GLU A 94 3.03 3.38 -2.81
C GLU A 94 2.32 3.52 -4.16
N LEU A 95 1.04 3.20 -4.20
CA LEU A 95 0.17 3.47 -5.33
C LEU A 95 -1.07 4.19 -4.82
N ASP A 96 -1.25 5.45 -5.21
CA ASP A 96 -2.47 6.21 -4.99
C ASP A 96 -3.36 6.14 -6.22
N LEU A 97 -4.67 6.10 -6.01
CA LEU A 97 -5.65 6.09 -7.08
C LEU A 97 -6.72 7.16 -6.85
N PHE A 98 -6.80 8.09 -7.79
CA PHE A 98 -7.79 9.16 -7.84
C PHE A 98 -8.81 8.89 -8.95
N ALA A 99 -10.11 8.95 -8.64
CA ALA A 99 -11.18 8.74 -9.61
C ALA A 99 -11.92 10.05 -9.89
N PHE A 100 -12.17 10.34 -11.17
CA PHE A 100 -12.78 11.61 -11.62
C PHE A 100 -14.22 11.45 -12.11
N GLY A 101 -14.75 10.24 -12.15
CA GLY A 101 -16.13 9.96 -12.52
C GLY A 101 -16.45 8.48 -12.34
N TYR A 102 -17.72 8.17 -12.19
CA TYR A 102 -18.21 6.82 -11.95
C TYR A 102 -19.48 6.56 -12.74
N ASP A 103 -19.43 5.51 -13.56
CA ASP A 103 -20.58 4.99 -14.28
C ASP A 103 -21.29 3.98 -13.37
N ALA A 104 -22.46 4.35 -12.86
CA ALA A 104 -23.22 3.53 -11.92
C ALA A 104 -23.80 2.26 -12.55
N GLU A 105 -24.14 2.30 -13.85
CA GLU A 105 -24.68 1.15 -14.57
C GLU A 105 -23.61 0.08 -14.77
N LYS A 106 -22.40 0.51 -15.16
CA LYS A 106 -21.25 -0.39 -15.40
C LYS A 106 -20.40 -0.64 -14.16
N ARG A 107 -20.70 0.03 -13.04
CA ARG A 107 -19.97 -0.01 -11.76
C ARG A 107 -18.46 0.21 -11.93
N GLN A 108 -18.08 1.18 -12.75
CA GLN A 108 -16.68 1.43 -13.09
C GLN A 108 -16.33 2.92 -13.10
N TYR A 109 -15.07 3.23 -12.81
CA TYR A 109 -14.57 4.60 -12.94
C TYR A 109 -14.37 4.96 -14.41
N THR A 110 -14.81 6.15 -14.81
CA THR A 110 -14.68 6.63 -16.20
C THR A 110 -13.27 7.14 -16.50
N LYS A 111 -12.61 7.72 -15.48
CA LYS A 111 -11.23 8.19 -15.53
C LYS A 111 -10.57 8.00 -14.18
N VAL A 112 -9.36 7.48 -14.21
CA VAL A 112 -8.50 7.21 -13.06
C VAL A 112 -7.13 7.86 -13.27
N LEU A 113 -6.57 8.45 -12.22
CA LEU A 113 -5.16 8.79 -12.13
C LEU A 113 -4.51 7.86 -11.12
N GLU A 114 -3.50 7.13 -11.58
CA GLU A 114 -2.59 6.35 -10.74
C GLU A 114 -1.33 7.17 -10.48
N VAL A 115 -0.95 7.28 -9.21
CA VAL A 115 0.33 7.86 -8.78
C VAL A 115 1.14 6.75 -8.12
N THR A 116 2.18 6.30 -8.80
CA THR A 116 3.11 5.28 -8.29
C THR A 116 4.35 5.95 -7.73
N THR A 117 4.68 5.69 -6.47
CA THR A 117 5.94 6.09 -5.84
C THR A 117 6.77 4.85 -5.55
N ASP A 118 7.96 4.76 -6.11
CA ASP A 118 8.89 3.64 -5.88
C ASP A 118 9.98 4.05 -4.89
N TYR A 119 10.38 3.12 -4.01
CA TYR A 119 11.37 3.34 -2.96
C TYR A 119 12.57 2.41 -3.10
N ASP A 120 13.76 2.89 -2.74
CA ASP A 120 14.98 2.09 -2.72
C ASP A 120 15.07 1.14 -1.51
N LEU A 121 16.23 0.51 -1.32
CA LEU A 121 16.49 -0.34 -0.16
C LEU A 121 16.63 0.45 1.15
N GLN A 122 16.96 1.73 1.08
CA GLN A 122 17.09 2.67 2.21
C GLN A 122 15.79 3.45 2.46
N GLU A 123 14.69 3.08 1.81
CA GLU A 123 13.37 3.70 1.96
C GLU A 123 13.33 5.15 1.48
N LYS A 124 14.23 5.53 0.57
CA LYS A 124 14.23 6.82 -0.15
C LYS A 124 13.43 6.70 -1.43
N VAL A 125 12.73 7.79 -1.79
CA VAL A 125 11.98 7.87 -3.05
C VAL A 125 12.95 7.83 -4.22
N LEU A 126 12.73 6.89 -5.14
CA LEU A 126 13.47 6.75 -6.39
C LEU A 126 12.78 7.48 -7.53
N ASP A 127 11.48 7.29 -7.65
CA ASP A 127 10.70 7.75 -8.79
C ASP A 127 9.23 7.96 -8.38
N ILE A 128 8.58 8.92 -9.02
CA ILE A 128 7.15 9.17 -8.91
C ILE A 128 6.57 9.26 -10.32
N ARG A 129 5.68 8.33 -10.66
CA ARG A 129 5.05 8.23 -11.97
C ARG A 129 3.56 8.49 -11.89
N TYR A 130 3.08 9.29 -12.83
CA TYR A 130 1.69 9.68 -12.96
C TYR A 130 1.12 9.07 -14.23
N LYS A 131 0.04 8.30 -14.11
CA LYS A 131 -0.59 7.63 -15.24
C LYS A 131 -2.09 7.85 -15.22
N VAL A 132 -2.62 8.38 -16.30
CA VAL A 132 -4.06 8.51 -16.52
C VAL A 132 -4.56 7.27 -17.25
N LEU A 133 -5.67 6.72 -16.77
CA LEU A 133 -6.38 5.60 -17.35
C LEU A 133 -7.83 5.98 -17.61
N THR A 134 -8.30 5.65 -18.80
CA THR A 134 -9.71 5.71 -19.20
C THR A 134 -10.08 4.40 -19.88
N ALA A 135 -11.34 4.22 -20.27
CA ALA A 135 -11.76 3.06 -21.04
C ALA A 135 -11.04 2.93 -22.40
N SER A 136 -10.59 4.04 -22.99
CA SER A 136 -10.05 4.08 -24.35
C SER A 136 -8.53 4.25 -24.42
N TYR A 137 -7.87 4.70 -23.35
CA TYR A 137 -6.42 4.85 -23.35
C TYR A 137 -5.80 4.81 -21.96
N ASN A 138 -4.49 4.58 -21.96
CA ASN A 138 -3.62 4.82 -20.81
C ASN A 138 -2.43 5.70 -21.25
N LYS A 139 -2.08 6.70 -20.44
CA LYS A 139 -1.05 7.69 -20.78
C LYS A 139 -0.27 8.08 -19.53
N GLN A 140 1.06 8.04 -19.62
CA GLN A 140 1.92 8.65 -18.60
C GLN A 140 1.92 10.18 -18.79
N ILE A 141 1.75 10.91 -17.71
CA ILE A 141 1.65 12.36 -17.70
C ILE A 141 2.68 12.97 -16.76
N GLU A 142 2.91 14.27 -16.89
CA GLU A 142 3.78 15.01 -15.99
C GLU A 142 3.06 15.36 -14.68
N LYS A 143 3.85 15.64 -13.64
CA LYS A 143 3.35 16.03 -12.32
C LYS A 143 2.41 17.24 -12.39
N ALA A 144 2.74 18.26 -13.18
CA ALA A 144 1.91 19.47 -13.27
C ALA A 144 0.51 19.17 -13.84
N GLU A 145 0.42 18.28 -14.84
CA GLU A 145 -0.86 17.82 -15.39
C GLU A 145 -1.63 17.00 -14.34
N ALA A 146 -0.95 16.12 -13.60
CA ALA A 146 -1.55 15.33 -12.53
C ALA A 146 -2.10 16.21 -11.40
N ASP A 147 -1.33 17.19 -10.94
CA ASP A 147 -1.72 18.16 -9.92
C ASP A 147 -2.93 18.98 -10.39
N SER A 148 -2.94 19.40 -11.66
CA SER A 148 -4.08 20.11 -12.27
C SER A 148 -5.33 19.24 -12.34
N LEU A 149 -5.21 17.93 -12.52
CA LEU A 149 -6.36 17.02 -12.45
C LEU A 149 -6.86 16.93 -11.02
N ILE A 150 -5.97 16.66 -10.06
CA ILE A 150 -6.34 16.47 -8.66
C ILE A 150 -7.04 17.70 -8.08
N SER A 151 -6.65 18.92 -8.48
CA SER A 151 -7.33 20.15 -8.03
C SER A 151 -8.81 20.22 -8.42
N THR A 152 -9.22 19.58 -9.52
CA THR A 152 -10.64 19.49 -9.91
C THR A 152 -11.48 18.65 -8.94
N LEU A 153 -10.86 17.74 -8.19
CA LEU A 153 -11.55 16.93 -7.18
C LEU A 153 -11.86 17.74 -5.91
N ALA A 154 -10.95 18.61 -5.50
CA ALA A 154 -11.13 19.46 -4.31
C ALA A 154 -12.31 20.44 -4.46
N LEU A 155 -12.66 20.82 -5.69
CA LEU A 155 -13.81 21.68 -5.99
C LEU A 155 -15.17 20.97 -5.82
N ASN A 156 -15.21 19.64 -5.87
CA ASN A 156 -16.46 18.88 -5.76
C ASN A 156 -16.84 18.51 -4.31
N ASP A 157 -15.89 18.53 -3.37
CA ASP A 157 -16.15 18.24 -1.94
C ASP A 157 -16.70 19.46 -1.15
N SER A 158 -16.89 20.61 -1.81
CA SER A 158 -17.35 21.87 -1.20
C SER A 158 -18.77 22.29 -1.58
N LYS A 159 -19.56 21.37 -2.15
CA LYS A 159 -20.98 21.57 -2.49
C LYS A 159 -21.90 20.66 -1.70
#